data_AF-G4QH96-F1
#
_entry.id   AF-G4QH96-F1
#
_cell.length_a   1.000
_cell.length_b   1.000
_cell.length_c   1.000
_cell.angle_alpha   90.00
_cell.angle_beta   90.00
_cell.angle_gamma   90.00
#
_symmetry.space_group_name_H-M   'P 1'
#
loop_
_entity.id
_entity.type
_entity.pdbx_description
1 polymer ?
#
loop_
_entity_poly.entity_id
_entity_poly.type
_entity_poly.pdbx_seq_one_letter_code
_entity_poly.pdbx_strand_id
1 'polypeptide(L)'
;MGQIHKKDIAFIADRSDEDMFETPLEALLFYLNSDAYPPAYLLEWLKQTFGFYFMKGGDVELERIFGKIKPKAGNFAAQVQSQHPVRDFSWKYDAELQCAASDGIKPLTQKEFFKKWKIEFHEQTGTKVAKDVESFLRAYRKFKKT
;
A
#
# COMPACT_ATOMS: atom_id res chain seq x y z
N MET A 1 1.15 -22.38 -9.05
CA MET A 1 1.93 -21.73 -7.98
C MET A 1 3.40 -21.90 -8.33
N GLY A 2 4.07 -20.85 -8.81
CA GLY A 2 5.49 -20.91 -9.15
C GLY A 2 6.35 -20.75 -7.88
N GLN A 3 7.26 -21.68 -7.65
CA GLN A 3 8.31 -21.51 -6.65
C GLN A 3 9.32 -20.51 -7.20
N ILE A 4 9.46 -19.35 -6.55
CA ILE A 4 10.55 -18.42 -6.82
C ILE A 4 11.79 -19.02 -6.15
N HIS A 5 12.80 -19.35 -6.94
CA HIS A 5 14.04 -19.92 -6.43
C HIS A 5 14.93 -18.80 -5.86
N LYS A 6 15.75 -19.10 -4.85
CA LYS A 6 16.75 -18.16 -4.29
C LYS A 6 17.64 -17.50 -5.35
N LYS A 7 17.78 -18.14 -6.52
CA LYS A 7 18.57 -17.65 -7.67
C LYS A 7 17.90 -16.50 -8.42
N ASP A 8 16.58 -16.35 -8.30
CA ASP A 8 15.82 -15.29 -8.96
C ASP A 8 15.97 -13.92 -8.26
N ILE A 9 16.69 -13.89 -7.12
CA ILE A 9 16.99 -12.71 -6.29
C ILE A 9 18.50 -12.41 -6.28
N ALA A 10 19.29 -13.01 -7.18
CA ALA A 10 20.74 -12.86 -7.19
C ALA A 10 21.18 -11.83 -8.23
N PHE A 11 21.11 -10.53 -7.87
CA PHE A 11 21.95 -9.53 -8.53
C PHE A 11 22.14 -8.30 -7.64
N ILE A 12 23.01 -8.39 -6.64
CA ILE A 12 23.49 -7.20 -5.92
C ILE A 12 24.99 -7.35 -5.68
N ALA A 13 25.69 -6.25 -5.95
CA ALA A 13 27.13 -6.06 -5.85
C ALA A 13 27.73 -6.61 -4.54
N ASP A 14 29.01 -6.96 -4.62
CA ASP A 14 29.89 -7.43 -3.54
C ASP A 14 29.52 -6.85 -2.16
N ARG A 15 28.91 -7.69 -1.32
CA ARG A 15 28.33 -7.36 -0.02
C ARG A 15 29.09 -8.12 1.06
N SER A 16 30.22 -7.58 1.50
CA SER A 16 30.97 -8.12 2.64
C SER A 16 30.18 -8.11 3.96
N ASP A 17 29.08 -7.35 4.02
CA ASP A 17 28.25 -7.18 5.22
C ASP A 17 27.07 -8.17 5.28
N GLU A 18 26.87 -9.01 4.24
CA GLU A 18 25.76 -9.99 4.20
C GLU A 18 25.87 -11.08 5.28
N ASP A 19 27.06 -11.28 5.85
CA ASP A 19 27.28 -12.25 6.94
C ASP A 19 26.85 -11.74 8.32
N MET A 20 26.58 -10.44 8.50
CA MET A 20 26.21 -9.87 9.81
C MET A 20 24.71 -9.73 10.06
N PHE A 21 23.88 -9.62 9.02
CA PHE A 21 22.45 -9.33 9.18
C PHE A 21 21.59 -10.21 8.26
N GLU A 22 20.56 -10.86 8.81
CA GLU A 22 19.71 -11.78 8.04
C GLU A 22 18.72 -11.02 7.13
N THR A 23 18.41 -9.76 7.43
CA THR A 23 17.41 -8.97 6.71
C THR A 23 17.80 -7.50 6.55
N PRO A 24 17.28 -6.79 5.52
CA PRO A 24 17.50 -5.34 5.37
C PRO A 24 16.93 -4.54 6.54
N LEU A 25 15.89 -5.06 7.20
CA LEU A 25 15.31 -4.43 8.37
C LEU A 25 16.25 -4.51 9.58
N GLU A 26 16.89 -5.67 9.80
CA GLU A 26 17.88 -5.82 10.87
C GLU A 26 19.08 -4.90 10.67
N ALA A 27 19.60 -4.84 9.44
CA ALA A 27 20.68 -3.91 9.10
C ALA A 27 20.25 -2.45 9.36
N LEU A 28 19.02 -2.06 8.97
CA LEU A 28 18.51 -0.71 9.22
C LEU A 28 18.43 -0.39 10.71
N LEU A 29 17.86 -1.31 11.51
CA LEU A 29 17.72 -1.13 12.95
C LEU A 29 19.08 -1.05 13.64
N PHE A 30 20.08 -1.81 13.18
CA PHE A 30 21.44 -1.70 13.69
C PHE A 30 22.01 -0.28 13.53
N TYR A 31 21.93 0.31 12.33
CA TYR A 31 22.43 1.66 12.08
C TYR A 31 21.65 2.71 12.89
N LEU A 32 20.32 2.64 12.90
CA LEU A 32 19.49 3.58 13.65
C LEU A 32 19.73 3.52 15.16
N ASN A 33 19.90 2.32 15.72
CA ASN A 33 20.19 2.15 17.16
C ASN A 33 21.61 2.56 17.53
N SER A 34 22.50 2.69 16.54
CA SER A 34 23.89 3.13 16.74
C SER A 34 24.05 4.64 16.47
N ASP A 35 22.94 5.38 16.33
CA ASP A 35 22.92 6.78 15.88
C ASP A 35 23.72 7.02 14.57
N ALA A 36 23.85 5.97 13.77
CA ALA A 36 24.61 5.98 12.53
C ALA A 36 23.67 6.09 11.34
N TYR A 37 24.10 6.84 10.32
CA TYR A 37 23.32 6.93 9.10
C TYR A 37 23.45 5.62 8.30
N PRO A 38 22.34 5.02 7.83
CA PRO A 38 22.38 3.82 7.02
C PRO A 38 23.17 4.05 5.72
N PRO A 39 24.01 3.10 5.28
CA PRO A 39 24.76 3.25 4.05
C PRO A 39 23.81 3.26 2.83
N ALA A 40 24.22 3.95 1.76
CA ALA A 40 23.37 4.13 0.57
C ALA A 40 22.90 2.81 -0.06
N TYR A 41 23.73 1.76 -0.02
CA TYR A 41 23.37 0.45 -0.54
C TYR A 41 22.19 -0.17 0.24
N LEU A 42 22.12 0.08 1.55
CA LEU A 42 21.05 -0.43 2.42
C LEU A 42 19.74 0.31 2.13
N LEU A 43 19.82 1.63 1.89
CA LEU A 43 18.67 2.42 1.46
C LEU A 43 18.13 1.95 0.11
N GLU A 44 19.01 1.67 -0.86
CA GLU A 44 18.59 1.13 -2.16
C GLU A 44 18.00 -0.28 -2.02
N TRP A 45 18.55 -1.11 -1.14
CA TRP A 45 18.00 -2.43 -0.84
C TRP A 45 16.60 -2.33 -0.23
N LEU A 46 16.40 -1.47 0.76
CA LEU A 46 15.09 -1.19 1.37
C LEU A 46 14.10 -0.70 0.31
N LYS A 47 14.52 0.24 -0.54
CA LYS A 47 13.69 0.76 -1.64
C LYS A 47 13.24 -0.34 -2.60
N GLN A 48 14.14 -1.22 -3.02
CA GLN A 48 13.78 -2.36 -3.89
C GLN A 48 12.85 -3.34 -3.19
N THR A 49 13.15 -3.64 -1.92
CA THR A 49 12.39 -4.56 -1.09
C THR A 49 10.95 -4.07 -0.86
N PHE A 50 10.79 -2.79 -0.50
CA PHE A 50 9.47 -2.15 -0.40
C PHE A 50 8.79 -2.01 -1.76
N GLY A 51 9.53 -1.64 -2.81
CA GLY A 51 9.00 -1.55 -4.17
C GLY A 51 8.41 -2.87 -4.65
N PHE A 52 9.13 -3.98 -4.44
CA PHE A 52 8.64 -5.32 -4.74
C PHE A 52 7.39 -5.68 -3.94
N TYR A 53 7.39 -5.40 -2.63
CA TYR A 53 6.22 -5.62 -1.77
C TYR A 53 4.98 -4.88 -2.27
N PHE A 54 5.11 -3.61 -2.65
CA PHE A 54 3.99 -2.82 -3.19
C PHE A 54 3.57 -3.28 -4.59
N MET A 55 4.50 -3.62 -5.48
CA MET A 55 4.19 -4.18 -6.80
C MET A 55 3.39 -5.48 -6.71
N LYS A 56 3.59 -6.27 -5.65
CA LYS A 56 2.86 -7.53 -5.43
C LYS A 56 1.47 -7.36 -4.84
N GLY A 57 1.02 -6.14 -4.50
CA GLY A 57 -0.38 -5.88 -4.15
C GLY A 57 -0.95 -6.84 -3.09
N GLY A 58 -0.18 -7.16 -2.06
CA GLY A 58 -0.61 -8.07 -1.00
C GLY A 58 -0.54 -9.58 -1.32
N ASP A 59 0.01 -9.99 -2.47
CA ASP A 59 0.29 -11.41 -2.77
C ASP A 59 1.46 -11.96 -1.93
N VAL A 60 2.25 -11.08 -1.32
CA VAL A 60 3.38 -11.42 -0.46
C VAL A 60 3.27 -10.62 0.83
N GLU A 61 3.44 -11.28 1.98
CA GLU A 61 3.45 -10.65 3.30
C GLU A 61 4.80 -9.98 3.59
N LEU A 62 4.79 -8.89 4.40
CA LEU A 62 6.02 -8.20 4.80
C LEU A 62 6.98 -9.13 5.52
N GLU A 63 6.51 -10.04 6.38
CA GLU A 63 7.41 -10.97 7.06
C GLU A 63 8.15 -11.86 6.08
N ARG A 64 7.58 -12.19 4.92
CA ARG A 64 8.26 -13.01 3.91
C ARG A 64 9.39 -12.26 3.18
N ILE A 65 9.41 -10.94 3.30
CA ILE A 65 10.32 -10.04 2.60
C ILE A 65 11.32 -9.39 3.58
N PHE A 66 10.91 -9.11 4.82
CA PHE A 66 11.66 -8.32 5.81
C PHE A 66 11.98 -9.07 7.11
N GLY A 67 11.53 -10.32 7.32
CA GLY A 67 11.68 -10.95 8.65
C GLY A 67 11.45 -12.46 8.72
N LYS A 68 11.24 -12.93 9.96
CA LYS A 68 10.77 -14.28 10.28
C LYS A 68 9.24 -14.24 10.41
N ILE A 69 8.55 -15.21 9.79
CA ILE A 69 7.08 -15.27 9.73
C ILE A 69 6.50 -15.31 11.16
N LYS A 70 5.81 -14.25 11.58
CA LYS A 70 5.03 -14.23 12.81
C LYS A 70 3.59 -14.66 12.50
N PRO A 71 3.07 -15.71 13.14
CA PRO A 71 1.69 -16.12 12.89
C PRO A 71 0.72 -15.02 13.35
N LYS A 72 -0.26 -14.69 12.49
CA LYS A 72 -1.44 -13.82 12.74
C LYS A 72 -1.29 -12.30 12.63
N ALA A 73 -0.20 -11.75 12.10
CA ALA A 73 -0.11 -10.30 11.90
C ALA A 73 -1.01 -9.77 10.76
N GLY A 74 -1.35 -10.62 9.78
CA GLY A 74 -2.19 -10.25 8.64
C GLY A 74 -1.45 -9.35 7.64
N ASN A 75 -1.81 -9.45 6.35
CA ASN A 75 -1.12 -8.68 5.31
C ASN A 75 -1.53 -7.19 5.35
N PHE A 76 -0.65 -6.35 5.89
CA PHE A 76 -0.85 -4.91 5.97
C PHE A 76 -1.07 -4.25 4.59
N ALA A 77 -0.35 -4.66 3.53
CA ALA A 77 -0.56 -4.11 2.19
C ALA A 77 -1.91 -4.52 1.63
N ALA A 78 -2.34 -5.77 1.83
CA ALA A 78 -3.68 -6.19 1.43
C ALA A 78 -4.74 -5.35 2.15
N GLN A 79 -4.53 -5.03 3.43
CA GLN A 79 -5.40 -4.13 4.18
C GLN A 79 -5.38 -2.71 3.62
N VAL A 80 -4.22 -2.12 3.37
CA VAL A 80 -4.07 -0.78 2.78
C VAL A 80 -4.68 -0.71 1.37
N GLN A 81 -4.42 -1.70 0.52
CA GLN A 81 -4.97 -1.78 -0.83
C GLN A 81 -6.49 -1.96 -0.80
N SER A 82 -7.03 -2.76 0.13
CA SER A 82 -8.48 -2.88 0.30
C SER A 82 -9.14 -1.56 0.75
N GLN A 83 -8.39 -0.71 1.44
CA GLN A 83 -8.83 0.62 1.89
C GLN A 83 -8.59 1.72 0.86
N HIS A 84 -7.67 1.54 -0.09
CA HIS A 84 -7.30 2.56 -1.08
C HIS A 84 -8.50 3.13 -1.85
N PRO A 85 -9.44 2.31 -2.39
CA PRO A 85 -10.64 2.82 -3.04
C PRO A 85 -11.52 3.67 -2.11
N VAL A 86 -11.62 3.30 -0.84
CA VAL A 86 -12.45 4.02 0.15
C VAL A 86 -11.81 5.36 0.54
N ARG A 87 -10.49 5.41 0.63
CA ARG A 87 -9.73 6.65 0.92
C ARG A 87 -9.80 7.64 -0.25
N ASP A 88 -9.58 7.17 -1.48
CA ASP A 88 -9.67 8.02 -2.67
C ASP A 88 -11.08 8.59 -2.84
N PHE A 89 -12.11 7.74 -2.71
CA PHE A 89 -13.50 8.19 -2.71
C PHE A 89 -13.77 9.25 -1.63
N SER A 90 -13.27 9.05 -0.40
CA SER A 90 -13.46 10.01 0.68
C SER A 90 -12.91 11.38 0.32
N TRP A 91 -11.65 11.42 -0.11
CA TRP A 91 -10.97 12.68 -0.41
C TRP A 91 -11.67 13.42 -1.55
N LYS A 92 -12.00 12.72 -2.64
CA LYS A 92 -12.68 13.33 -3.79
C LYS A 92 -14.11 13.76 -3.47
N TYR A 93 -14.84 13.01 -2.65
CA TYR A 93 -16.19 13.39 -2.25
C TYR A 93 -16.19 14.61 -1.30
N ASP A 94 -15.23 14.69 -0.38
CA ASP A 94 -15.07 15.88 0.48
C ASP A 94 -14.73 17.12 -0.36
N ALA A 95 -13.88 16.98 -1.39
CA ALA A 95 -13.57 18.05 -2.33
C ALA A 95 -14.80 18.49 -3.16
N GLU A 96 -15.59 17.54 -3.66
CA GLU A 96 -16.86 17.82 -4.36
C GLU A 96 -17.81 18.66 -3.49
N LEU A 97 -17.95 18.31 -2.21
CA LEU A 97 -18.78 19.07 -1.26
C LEU A 97 -18.29 20.50 -1.07
N GLN A 98 -16.97 20.70 -1.00
CA GLN A 98 -16.36 22.02 -0.85
C GLN A 98 -16.51 22.88 -2.12
N CYS A 99 -16.29 22.31 -3.30
CA CYS A 99 -16.48 23.00 -4.57
C CYS A 99 -17.94 23.39 -4.76
N ALA A 100 -18.87 22.45 -4.56
CA ALA A 100 -20.30 22.72 -4.66
C ALA A 100 -20.76 23.84 -3.72
N ALA A 101 -20.23 23.87 -2.48
CA ALA A 101 -20.51 24.95 -1.53
C ALA A 101 -19.96 26.31 -1.99
N SER A 102 -18.77 26.33 -2.59
CA SER A 102 -18.14 27.55 -3.10
C SER A 102 -18.85 28.10 -4.33
N ASP A 103 -19.33 27.22 -5.20
CA ASP A 103 -20.03 27.56 -6.45
C ASP A 103 -21.54 27.83 -6.24
N GLY A 104 -22.05 27.61 -5.02
CA GLY A 104 -23.48 27.72 -4.71
C GLY A 104 -24.35 26.66 -5.39
N ILE A 105 -23.75 25.53 -5.77
CA ILE A 105 -24.42 24.43 -6.47
C ILE A 105 -24.77 23.32 -5.46
N LYS A 106 -25.87 22.60 -5.71
CA LYS A 106 -26.22 21.43 -4.91
C LYS A 106 -25.22 20.29 -5.18
N PRO A 107 -24.54 19.74 -4.16
CA PRO A 107 -23.59 18.65 -4.36
C PRO A 107 -24.28 17.35 -4.76
N LEU A 108 -23.55 16.49 -5.47
CA LEU A 108 -23.98 15.14 -5.79
C LEU A 108 -24.23 14.31 -4.51
N THR A 109 -25.25 13.46 -4.55
CA THR A 109 -25.43 12.47 -3.49
C THR A 109 -24.27 11.47 -3.51
N GLN A 110 -23.96 10.83 -2.37
CA GLN A 110 -22.93 9.79 -2.28
C GLN A 110 -23.07 8.69 -3.34
N LYS A 111 -24.31 8.34 -3.72
CA LYS A 111 -24.60 7.32 -4.73
C LYS A 111 -24.27 7.81 -6.14
N GLU A 112 -24.65 9.04 -6.47
CA GLU A 112 -24.39 9.63 -7.78
C GLU A 112 -22.88 9.86 -7.96
N PHE A 113 -22.23 10.40 -6.94
CA PHE A 113 -20.79 10.60 -6.94
C PHE A 113 -20.05 9.26 -7.07
N PHE A 114 -20.47 8.21 -6.35
CA PHE A 114 -19.85 6.88 -6.48
C PHE A 114 -19.92 6.31 -7.89
N LYS A 115 -21.03 6.49 -8.60
CA LYS A 115 -21.16 5.99 -9.98
C LYS A 115 -20.17 6.70 -10.91
N LYS A 116 -20.07 8.03 -10.81
CA LYS A 116 -19.11 8.84 -11.57
C LYS A 116 -17.67 8.47 -11.21
N TRP A 117 -17.34 8.54 -9.92
CA TRP A 117 -16.02 8.24 -9.38
C TRP A 117 -15.56 6.81 -9.73
N LYS A 118 -16.44 5.81 -9.70
CA LYS A 118 -16.08 4.41 -10.00
C LYS A 118 -15.54 4.25 -11.42
N ILE A 119 -16.10 4.99 -12.38
CA ILE A 119 -15.66 4.97 -13.78
C ILE A 119 -14.29 5.65 -13.87
N GLU A 120 -14.19 6.88 -13.37
CA GLU A 120 -12.95 7.66 -13.36
C GLU A 120 -11.79 6.94 -12.65
N PHE A 121 -12.09 6.32 -11.50
CA PHE A 121 -11.13 5.54 -10.73
C PHE A 121 -10.63 4.32 -11.52
N HIS A 122 -11.51 3.64 -12.25
CA HIS A 122 -11.12 2.53 -13.09
C HIS A 122 -10.25 2.98 -14.27
N GLU A 123 -10.59 4.09 -14.91
CA GLU A 123 -9.81 4.67 -16.01
C GLU A 123 -8.43 5.14 -15.54
N GLN A 124 -8.33 5.73 -14.34
CA GLN A 124 -7.07 6.24 -13.78
C GLN A 124 -6.14 5.13 -13.26
N THR A 125 -6.70 4.07 -12.68
CA THR A 125 -5.91 3.07 -11.93
C THR A 125 -5.91 1.68 -12.55
N GLY A 126 -6.73 1.42 -13.56
CA GLY A 126 -7.02 0.09 -14.08
C GLY A 126 -7.74 -0.84 -13.08
N THR A 127 -7.98 -0.39 -11.84
CA THR A 127 -8.53 -1.22 -10.77
C THR A 127 -10.04 -1.26 -10.83
N LYS A 128 -10.62 -2.46 -10.90
CA LYS A 128 -12.07 -2.64 -10.85
C LYS A 128 -12.56 -2.65 -9.40
N VAL A 129 -13.44 -1.71 -9.07
CA VAL A 129 -14.18 -1.74 -7.81
C VAL A 129 -15.32 -2.76 -7.93
N ALA A 130 -15.04 -4.00 -7.48
CA ALA A 130 -15.96 -5.14 -7.62
C ALA A 130 -17.21 -5.09 -6.71
N LYS A 131 -17.30 -4.12 -5.78
CA LYS A 131 -18.41 -4.02 -4.84
C LYS A 131 -19.64 -3.35 -5.46
N ASP A 132 -20.82 -3.85 -5.10
CA ASP A 132 -22.08 -3.15 -5.30
C ASP A 132 -22.06 -1.80 -4.55
N VAL A 133 -22.81 -0.82 -5.07
CA VAL A 133 -22.83 0.56 -4.56
C VAL A 133 -23.09 0.60 -3.05
N GLU A 134 -24.03 -0.20 -2.56
CA GLU A 134 -24.44 -0.20 -1.15
C GLU A 134 -23.40 -0.81 -0.22
N SER A 135 -22.75 -1.91 -0.63
CA SER A 135 -21.65 -2.51 0.13
C SER A 135 -20.44 -1.59 0.20
N PHE A 136 -20.15 -0.85 -0.87
CA PHE A 136 -19.09 0.15 -0.85
C PHE A 136 -19.43 1.30 0.09
N LEU A 137 -20.64 1.88 -0.01
CA LEU A 137 -21.05 2.99 0.84
C LEU A 137 -21.13 2.59 2.33
N ARG A 138 -21.48 1.34 2.65
CA ARG A 138 -21.38 0.81 4.02
C ARG A 138 -19.93 0.79 4.52
N ALA A 139 -18.98 0.33 3.72
CA ALA A 139 -17.56 0.36 4.08
C ALA A 139 -17.03 1.80 4.25
N TYR A 140 -17.44 2.72 3.37
CA TYR A 140 -17.11 4.13 3.47
C TYR A 140 -17.64 4.79 4.75
N ARG A 141 -18.91 4.53 5.11
CA ARG A 141 -19.49 5.04 6.36
C ARG A 141 -18.78 4.49 7.60
N LYS A 142 -18.30 3.24 7.56
CA LYS A 142 -17.49 2.68 8.64
C LYS A 142 -16.13 3.38 8.74
N PHE A 143 -15.49 3.61 7.59
CA PHE A 143 -14.22 4.34 7.52
C PHE A 143 -14.32 5.76 8.10
N LYS A 144 -15.37 6.53 7.75
CA LYS A 144 -15.59 7.89 8.30
C LYS A 144 -15.87 7.95 9.81
N LYS A 145 -16.19 6.82 10.45
CA LYS A 145 -16.42 6.73 11.91
C LYS A 145 -15.17 6.35 12.69
N THR A 146 -14.10 5.97 12.00
CA THR A 146 -12.81 5.60 12.60
C THR A 146 -11.94 6.85 12.67
#